data_AF-A0A813GGV3-F1
#
_entry.id   AF-A0A813GGV3-F1
#
_cell.length_a   1.000
_cell.length_b   1.000
_cell.length_c   1.000
_cell.angle_alpha   90.00
_cell.angle_beta   90.00
_cell.angle_gamma   90.00
#
_symmetry.space_group_name_H-M   'P 1'
#
loop_
_entity.id
_entity.type
_entity.pdbx_description
1 polymer ?
#
loop_
_entity_poly.entity_id
_entity_poly.type
_entity_poly.pdbx_seq_one_letter_code
_entity_poly.pdbx_strand_id
1 'polypeptide(L)'
;MPYRAQFAELDPENCRGLSAVMQLNDIDHDLSCEAADPRSFGALTTDHQHIDLVHIDIQGAELRLLNDSSVRDIMETRVYRIIVGTHSELIHKKVAHLFRHWIPIFNLPVNSSHSRCFGPHLVKYLFSPLLFSSGPKFPGPEDWEKARETGCNHETPHGRVVHYDGMLILDNPVFVEASRAFSLSDAHLRISDLK
;
A
#
# COMPACT_ATOMS: atom_id res chain seq x y z
N MET A 1 -0.32 -23.55 -7.40
CA MET A 1 0.57 -22.90 -8.38
C MET A 1 1.44 -21.92 -7.61
N PRO A 2 2.72 -21.69 -8.00
CA PRO A 2 3.51 -20.64 -7.37
C PRO A 2 2.83 -19.28 -7.59
N TYR A 3 2.89 -18.40 -6.58
CA TYR A 3 2.44 -17.01 -6.75
C TYR A 3 3.39 -16.31 -7.73
N ARG A 4 2.82 -15.53 -8.65
CA ARG A 4 3.57 -14.65 -9.55
C ARG A 4 3.32 -13.21 -9.15
N ALA A 5 4.38 -12.43 -9.02
CA ALA A 5 4.29 -11.02 -8.66
C ALA A 5 4.32 -10.12 -9.91
N GLN A 6 3.60 -9.01 -9.87
CA GLN A 6 3.60 -8.02 -10.94
C GLN A 6 3.77 -6.63 -10.34
N PHE A 7 4.71 -5.87 -10.89
CA PHE A 7 5.10 -4.57 -10.37
C PHE A 7 5.07 -3.49 -11.45
N ALA A 8 4.72 -2.27 -11.04
CA ALA A 8 4.91 -1.04 -11.81
C ALA A 8 5.64 -0.02 -10.94
N GLU A 9 6.77 0.49 -11.39
CA GLU A 9 7.60 1.47 -10.69
C GLU A 9 8.17 2.48 -11.70
N LEU A 10 7.82 3.76 -11.56
CA LEU A 10 8.23 4.81 -12.49
C LEU A 10 9.68 5.24 -12.26
N ASP A 11 10.13 5.24 -10.99
CA ASP A 11 11.45 5.72 -10.67
C ASP A 11 12.53 4.73 -11.14
N PRO A 12 13.49 5.16 -11.99
CA PRO A 12 14.49 4.23 -12.53
C PRO A 12 15.42 3.62 -11.48
N GLU A 13 15.68 4.30 -10.35
CA GLU A 13 16.51 3.76 -9.28
C GLU A 13 15.73 2.71 -8.48
N ASN A 14 14.49 3.01 -8.09
CA ASN A 14 13.61 2.05 -7.42
C ASN A 14 13.34 0.83 -8.31
N CYS A 15 13.10 1.02 -9.61
CA CYS A 15 12.85 -0.10 -10.52
C CYS A 15 14.07 -1.04 -10.58
N ARG A 16 15.30 -0.50 -10.68
CA ARG A 16 16.52 -1.30 -10.59
C ARG A 16 16.67 -2.00 -9.24
N GLY A 17 16.36 -1.32 -8.15
CA GLY A 17 16.37 -1.88 -6.81
C GLY A 17 15.40 -3.06 -6.65
N LEU A 18 14.15 -2.89 -7.10
CA LEU A 18 13.14 -3.94 -7.10
C LEU A 18 13.60 -5.16 -7.91
N SER A 19 14.11 -4.95 -9.13
CA SER A 19 14.63 -6.04 -9.96
C SER A 19 15.73 -6.84 -9.23
N ALA A 20 16.68 -6.14 -8.58
CA ALA A 20 17.74 -6.78 -7.81
C ALA A 20 17.20 -7.57 -6.60
N VAL A 21 16.21 -7.03 -5.88
CA VAL A 21 15.57 -7.73 -4.75
C VAL A 21 14.82 -8.96 -5.22
N MET A 22 14.07 -8.89 -6.33
CA MET A 22 13.34 -10.04 -6.86
C MET A 22 14.29 -11.17 -7.29
N GLN A 23 15.38 -10.81 -7.98
CA GLN A 23 16.43 -11.77 -8.38
C GLN A 23 17.11 -12.42 -7.18
N LEU A 24 17.45 -11.63 -6.15
CA LEU A 24 18.12 -12.13 -4.95
C LEU A 24 17.26 -13.15 -4.19
N ASN A 25 15.94 -13.01 -4.25
CA ASN A 25 14.98 -13.84 -3.51
C ASN A 25 14.31 -14.92 -4.37
N ASP A 26 14.74 -15.10 -5.64
CA ASP A 26 14.17 -16.08 -6.57
C ASP A 26 12.63 -15.96 -6.72
N ILE A 27 12.13 -14.72 -6.80
CA ILE A 27 10.70 -14.44 -6.95
C ILE A 27 10.35 -14.43 -8.45
N ASP A 28 9.38 -15.26 -8.85
CA ASP A 28 8.79 -15.19 -10.20
C ASP A 28 7.99 -13.89 -10.35
N HIS A 29 8.42 -13.02 -11.27
CA HIS A 29 7.86 -11.68 -11.39
C HIS A 29 7.90 -11.09 -12.80
N ASP A 30 6.95 -10.18 -13.06
CA ASP A 30 7.04 -9.18 -14.12
C ASP A 30 7.22 -7.79 -13.51
N LEU A 31 8.12 -6.98 -14.08
CA LEU A 31 8.38 -5.62 -13.63
C LEU A 31 8.28 -4.66 -14.80
N SER A 32 7.34 -3.73 -14.72
CA SER A 32 7.23 -2.59 -15.63
C SER A 32 7.89 -1.36 -14.99
N CYS A 33 8.92 -0.81 -15.63
CA CYS A 33 9.52 0.46 -15.21
C CYS A 33 8.75 1.68 -15.76
N GLU A 34 7.42 1.66 -15.64
CA GLU A 34 6.51 2.71 -16.11
C GLU A 34 5.60 3.19 -14.97
N ALA A 35 4.92 4.31 -15.19
CA ALA A 35 3.95 4.83 -14.21
C ALA A 35 2.82 3.82 -13.97
N ALA A 36 2.47 3.64 -12.70
CA ALA A 36 1.25 2.94 -12.30
C ALA A 36 0.03 3.83 -12.57
N ASP A 37 -0.61 3.59 -13.71
CA ASP A 37 -1.81 4.29 -14.17
C ASP A 37 -2.86 3.27 -14.65
N PRO A 38 -4.09 3.69 -15.00
CA PRO A 38 -5.12 2.75 -15.43
C PRO A 38 -4.73 1.87 -16.61
N ARG A 39 -3.91 2.38 -17.52
CA ARG A 39 -3.47 1.64 -18.71
C ARG A 39 -2.48 0.55 -18.32
N SER A 40 -1.44 0.90 -17.56
CA SER A 40 -0.45 -0.09 -17.10
C SER A 40 -1.08 -1.12 -16.15
N PHE A 41 -1.99 -0.69 -15.26
CA PHE A 41 -2.75 -1.61 -14.42
C PHE A 41 -3.57 -2.62 -15.24
N GLY A 42 -4.29 -2.14 -16.27
CA GLY A 42 -5.01 -3.01 -17.19
C GLY A 42 -4.09 -4.00 -17.90
N ALA A 43 -2.94 -3.53 -18.38
CA ALA A 43 -1.96 -4.39 -19.06
C ALA A 43 -1.41 -5.49 -18.14
N LEU A 44 -1.00 -5.14 -16.91
CA LEU A 44 -0.51 -6.10 -15.92
C LEU A 44 -1.56 -7.16 -15.61
N THR A 45 -2.80 -6.73 -15.42
CA THR A 45 -3.90 -7.60 -15.00
C THR A 45 -4.57 -8.33 -16.15
N THR A 46 -4.25 -8.08 -17.42
CA THR A 46 -5.05 -8.56 -18.57
C THR A 46 -5.29 -10.07 -18.54
N ASP A 47 -4.26 -10.87 -18.30
CA ASP A 47 -4.33 -12.33 -18.43
C ASP A 47 -4.76 -13.08 -17.15
N HIS A 48 -5.07 -12.36 -16.05
CA HIS A 48 -5.29 -12.96 -14.73
C HIS A 48 -6.76 -13.02 -14.33
N GLN A 49 -7.42 -14.16 -14.50
CA GLN A 49 -8.84 -14.28 -14.09
C GLN A 49 -9.09 -13.99 -12.60
N HIS A 50 -8.09 -14.26 -11.76
CA HIS A 50 -8.10 -14.00 -10.32
C HIS A 50 -6.81 -13.31 -9.89
N ILE A 51 -6.93 -12.36 -8.96
CA ILE A 51 -5.83 -11.59 -8.41
C ILE A 51 -5.97 -11.62 -6.89
N ASP A 52 -5.03 -12.29 -6.21
CA ASP A 52 -5.10 -12.47 -4.76
C ASP A 52 -4.90 -11.17 -3.97
N LEU A 53 -4.03 -10.30 -4.47
CA LEU A 53 -3.65 -9.07 -3.79
C LEU A 53 -3.28 -7.99 -4.79
N VAL A 54 -3.79 -6.78 -4.57
CA VAL A 54 -3.22 -5.57 -5.16
C VAL A 54 -2.70 -4.68 -4.04
N HIS A 55 -1.42 -4.29 -4.14
CA HIS A 55 -0.81 -3.30 -3.27
C HIS A 55 -0.60 -1.99 -4.03
N ILE A 56 -1.16 -0.89 -3.52
CA ILE A 56 -1.14 0.42 -4.13
C ILE A 56 -0.44 1.39 -3.18
N ASP A 57 0.77 1.76 -3.55
CA ASP A 57 1.57 2.79 -2.89
C ASP A 57 2.10 3.74 -3.96
N ILE A 58 1.22 4.65 -4.42
CA ILE A 58 1.52 5.58 -5.51
C ILE A 58 1.31 7.01 -5.01
N GLN A 59 2.38 7.59 -4.48
CA GLN A 59 2.49 8.93 -3.90
C GLN A 59 1.58 9.99 -4.55
N GLY A 60 0.35 10.14 -4.04
CA GLY A 60 -0.62 11.14 -4.51
C GLY A 60 -1.43 10.78 -5.78
N ALA A 61 -1.14 9.67 -6.44
CA ALA A 61 -1.79 9.22 -7.67
C ALA A 61 -2.90 8.17 -7.44
N GLU A 62 -3.14 7.76 -6.19
CA GLU A 62 -4.04 6.68 -5.80
C GLU A 62 -5.45 6.94 -6.33
N LEU A 63 -5.95 8.16 -6.17
CA LEU A 63 -7.29 8.52 -6.62
C LEU A 63 -7.42 8.56 -8.13
N ARG A 64 -6.35 8.86 -8.88
CA ARG A 64 -6.42 8.84 -10.35
C ARG A 64 -6.59 7.41 -10.83
N LEU A 65 -5.83 6.47 -10.26
CA LEU A 65 -5.94 5.05 -10.57
C LEU A 65 -7.30 4.49 -10.14
N LEU A 66 -7.69 4.71 -8.88
CA LEU A 66 -8.85 4.08 -8.25
C LEU A 66 -10.20 4.67 -8.68
N ASN A 67 -10.26 5.87 -9.25
CA ASN A 67 -11.50 6.41 -9.82
C ASN A 67 -11.77 5.93 -11.25
N ASP A 68 -10.77 5.37 -11.93
CA ASP A 68 -10.96 4.85 -13.27
C ASP A 68 -11.95 3.68 -13.27
N SER A 69 -12.93 3.71 -14.18
CA SER A 69 -13.97 2.68 -14.22
C SER A 69 -13.46 1.30 -14.59
N SER A 70 -12.45 1.21 -15.47
CA SER A 70 -11.88 -0.08 -15.88
C SER A 70 -11.07 -0.72 -14.74
N VAL A 71 -10.33 0.09 -14.00
CA VAL A 71 -9.62 -0.36 -12.80
C VAL A 71 -10.62 -0.86 -11.76
N ARG A 72 -11.68 -0.10 -11.48
CA ARG A 72 -12.70 -0.52 -10.51
C ARG A 72 -13.40 -1.81 -10.93
N ASP A 73 -13.74 -1.97 -12.21
CA ASP A 73 -14.35 -3.21 -12.70
C ASP A 73 -13.45 -4.42 -12.42
N ILE A 74 -12.14 -4.30 -12.67
CA ILE A 74 -11.16 -5.34 -12.35
C ILE A 74 -11.10 -5.59 -10.82
N MET A 75 -11.06 -4.54 -10.01
CA MET A 75 -11.02 -4.68 -8.54
C MET A 75 -12.24 -5.44 -8.02
N GLU A 76 -13.43 -5.06 -8.46
CA GLU A 76 -14.69 -5.67 -7.99
C GLU A 76 -14.85 -7.11 -8.46
N THR A 77 -14.36 -7.46 -9.65
CA THR A 77 -14.65 -8.75 -10.30
C THR A 77 -13.53 -9.77 -10.24
N ARG A 78 -12.30 -9.35 -9.92
CA ARG A 78 -11.12 -10.23 -10.02
C ARG A 78 -10.19 -10.14 -8.82
N VAL A 79 -10.25 -9.05 -8.03
CA VAL A 79 -9.32 -8.82 -6.92
C VAL A 79 -9.91 -9.25 -5.59
N TYR A 80 -9.18 -10.09 -4.87
CA TYR A 80 -9.56 -10.59 -3.55
C TYR A 80 -9.32 -9.57 -2.44
N ARG A 81 -8.12 -9.00 -2.37
CA ARG A 81 -7.71 -8.02 -1.36
C ARG A 81 -7.01 -6.83 -1.97
N ILE A 82 -7.22 -5.66 -1.37
CA ILE A 82 -6.41 -4.48 -1.64
C ILE A 82 -5.71 -3.99 -0.38
N ILE A 83 -4.47 -3.55 -0.55
CA ILE A 83 -3.71 -2.76 0.43
C ILE A 83 -3.43 -1.42 -0.24
N VAL A 84 -3.79 -0.32 0.40
CA VAL A 84 -3.59 1.03 -0.14
C VAL A 84 -2.86 1.88 0.88
N GLY A 85 -1.62 2.26 0.56
CA GLY A 85 -0.90 3.35 1.21
C GLY A 85 -1.48 4.68 0.76
N THR A 86 -1.86 5.53 1.71
CA THR A 86 -2.55 6.80 1.40
C THR A 86 -1.75 7.99 1.93
N HIS A 87 -1.31 8.87 1.04
CA HIS A 87 -0.34 9.94 1.38
C HIS A 87 -0.97 11.25 1.86
N SER A 88 -2.30 11.32 1.97
CA SER A 88 -3.00 12.47 2.54
C SER A 88 -4.34 12.09 3.13
N GLU A 89 -4.80 12.84 4.13
CA GLU A 89 -6.10 12.63 4.76
C GLU A 89 -7.25 12.69 3.74
N LEU A 90 -7.13 13.55 2.73
CA LEU A 90 -8.09 13.65 1.63
C LEU A 90 -8.13 12.38 0.80
N ILE A 91 -6.97 11.85 0.40
CA ILE A 91 -6.86 10.60 -0.35
C ILE A 91 -7.45 9.46 0.49
N HIS A 92 -7.04 9.35 1.75
CA HIS A 92 -7.50 8.32 2.65
C HIS A 92 -9.03 8.29 2.78
N LYS A 93 -9.66 9.44 3.06
CA LYS A 93 -11.12 9.55 3.15
C LYS A 93 -11.81 9.18 1.84
N LYS A 94 -11.25 9.59 0.70
CA LYS A 94 -11.83 9.29 -0.61
C LYS A 94 -11.70 7.81 -0.98
N VAL A 95 -10.56 7.18 -0.73
CA VAL A 95 -10.37 5.73 -0.95
C VAL A 95 -11.30 4.93 -0.03
N ALA A 96 -11.35 5.26 1.27
CA ALA A 96 -12.27 4.62 2.21
C ALA A 96 -13.74 4.78 1.78
N HIS A 97 -14.11 5.92 1.20
CA HIS A 97 -15.47 6.13 0.68
C HIS A 97 -15.74 5.32 -0.60
N LEU A 98 -14.78 5.26 -1.53
CA LEU A 98 -14.89 4.50 -2.78
C LEU A 98 -15.15 3.02 -2.52
N PHE A 99 -14.47 2.46 -1.51
CA PHE A 99 -14.56 1.05 -1.13
C PHE A 99 -15.39 0.84 0.15
N ARG A 100 -16.35 1.72 0.45
CA ARG A 100 -17.16 1.63 1.69
C ARG A 100 -18.00 0.35 1.79
N HIS A 101 -18.24 -0.32 0.67
CA HIS A 101 -18.95 -1.61 0.61
C HIS A 101 -18.00 -2.81 0.79
N TRP A 102 -16.68 -2.61 0.73
CA TRP A 102 -15.70 -3.65 1.00
C TRP A 102 -15.54 -3.88 2.51
N ILE A 103 -15.01 -5.05 2.88
CA ILE A 103 -14.86 -5.44 4.28
C ILE A 103 -13.54 -4.86 4.82
N PRO A 104 -13.56 -3.94 5.79
CA PRO A 104 -12.33 -3.38 6.33
C PRO A 104 -11.64 -4.36 7.27
N ILE A 105 -10.40 -4.71 6.95
CA ILE A 105 -9.51 -5.50 7.81
C ILE A 105 -8.67 -4.60 8.69
N PHE A 106 -8.12 -3.55 8.08
CA PHE A 106 -7.34 -2.55 8.79
C PHE A 106 -7.59 -1.17 8.19
N ASN A 107 -7.76 -0.20 9.08
CA ASN A 107 -7.97 1.19 8.70
C ASN A 107 -7.16 2.09 9.63
N LEU A 108 -6.04 2.56 9.11
CA LEU A 108 -5.14 3.48 9.78
C LEU A 108 -5.18 4.83 9.05
N PRO A 109 -5.87 5.84 9.60
CA PRO A 109 -5.94 7.15 8.97
C PRO A 109 -4.57 7.82 8.98
N VAL A 110 -4.39 8.70 8.02
CA VAL A 110 -3.22 9.56 7.90
C VAL A 110 -3.09 10.46 9.14
N ASN A 111 -1.87 10.60 9.69
CA ASN A 111 -1.64 11.43 10.86
C ASN A 111 -1.56 12.91 10.49
N SER A 112 -2.67 13.65 10.49
CA SER A 112 -2.70 15.07 10.11
C SER A 112 -1.76 15.99 10.91
N SER A 113 -1.16 15.54 12.01
CA SER A 113 -0.09 16.22 12.75
C SER A 113 1.34 15.98 12.19
N HIS A 114 1.49 15.48 10.94
CA HIS A 114 2.77 15.12 10.31
C HIS A 114 3.90 16.13 10.53
N SER A 115 3.65 17.41 10.30
CA SER A 115 4.69 18.46 10.39
C SER A 115 5.19 18.65 11.82
N ARG A 116 4.34 18.34 12.81
CA ARG A 116 4.68 18.39 14.23
C ARG A 116 5.36 17.12 14.71
N CYS A 117 4.95 15.99 14.15
CA CYS A 117 5.37 14.67 14.56
C CYS A 117 6.70 14.21 13.95
N PHE A 118 6.86 14.48 12.68
CA PHE A 118 8.00 14.03 11.90
C PHE A 118 8.93 15.19 11.53
N GLY A 119 8.44 16.44 11.59
CA GLY A 119 9.25 17.66 11.69
C GLY A 119 10.47 17.76 10.75
N PRO A 120 11.47 18.61 11.06
CA PRO A 120 12.70 18.72 10.27
C PRO A 120 13.58 17.45 10.33
N HIS A 121 13.26 16.46 11.17
CA HIS A 121 14.04 15.25 11.33
C HIS A 121 13.77 14.22 10.22
N LEU A 122 12.50 14.06 9.82
CA LEU A 122 12.09 13.12 8.75
C LEU A 122 11.80 13.81 7.42
N VAL A 123 11.41 15.09 7.43
CA VAL A 123 11.28 15.89 6.18
C VAL A 123 12.63 16.03 5.46
N LYS A 124 13.74 16.04 6.21
CA LYS A 124 15.12 16.02 5.68
C LYS A 124 15.41 14.76 4.84
N TYR A 125 14.70 13.68 5.10
CA TYR A 125 14.87 12.37 4.46
C TYR A 125 13.94 12.18 3.27
N LEU A 126 12.74 12.77 3.31
CA LEU A 126 11.69 12.53 2.32
C LEU A 126 11.63 13.58 1.19
N PHE A 127 12.15 14.80 1.39
CA PHE A 127 11.88 15.92 0.47
C PHE A 127 13.11 16.70 -0.03
N SER A 128 14.34 16.18 0.06
CA SER A 128 15.52 16.93 -0.43
C SER A 128 16.48 16.11 -1.30
N PRO A 129 16.28 16.09 -2.62
CA PRO A 129 17.28 15.56 -3.56
C PRO A 129 18.51 16.50 -3.70
N LEU A 130 18.40 17.75 -3.26
CA LEU A 130 19.36 18.82 -3.58
C LEU A 130 20.38 19.15 -2.47
N LEU A 131 20.27 18.60 -1.26
CA LEU A 131 21.08 19.04 -0.11
C LEU A 131 21.96 17.97 0.56
N PHE A 132 21.89 16.69 0.17
CA PHE A 132 22.69 15.64 0.80
C PHE A 132 23.46 14.80 -0.21
N SER A 133 24.79 14.99 -0.23
CA SER A 133 25.77 14.19 -0.97
C SER A 133 25.91 12.73 -0.48
N SER A 134 25.06 12.29 0.45
CA SER A 134 25.16 10.99 1.13
C SER A 134 23.94 10.06 0.94
N GLY A 135 23.09 10.32 -0.05
CA GLY A 135 21.88 9.52 -0.33
C GLY A 135 20.73 9.74 0.67
N PRO A 136 19.54 9.15 0.42
CA PRO A 136 18.43 9.20 1.34
C PRO A 136 18.82 8.50 2.64
N LYS A 137 18.86 9.25 3.74
CA LYS A 137 19.00 8.68 5.07
C LYS A 137 17.61 8.22 5.49
N PHE A 138 17.39 6.94 5.69
CA PHE A 138 16.12 6.47 6.25
C PHE A 138 16.08 6.77 7.75
N PRO A 139 14.89 7.02 8.34
CA PRO A 139 14.74 7.16 9.78
C PRO A 139 15.30 5.94 10.52
N GLY A 140 16.17 6.20 11.50
CA GLY A 140 16.75 5.17 12.36
C GLY A 140 15.79 4.75 13.48
N PRO A 141 16.08 3.64 14.20
CA PRO A 141 15.28 3.22 15.36
C PRO A 141 15.03 4.33 16.38
N GLU A 142 16.00 5.20 16.61
CA GLU A 142 15.89 6.35 17.51
C GLU A 142 14.87 7.40 17.06
N ASP A 143 14.71 7.60 15.74
CA ASP A 143 13.73 8.54 15.18
C ASP A 143 12.30 8.02 15.41
N TRP A 144 12.10 6.71 15.24
CA TRP A 144 10.82 6.04 15.49
C TRP A 144 10.44 6.01 16.97
N GLU A 145 11.42 5.77 17.85
CA GLU A 145 11.20 5.79 19.29
C GLU A 145 10.82 7.20 19.77
N LYS A 146 11.52 8.22 19.28
CA LYS A 146 11.18 9.62 19.59
C LYS A 146 9.79 9.99 19.11
N ALA A 147 9.41 9.59 17.88
CA ALA A 147 8.05 9.81 17.38
C ALA A 147 7.00 9.14 18.29
N ARG A 148 7.27 7.94 18.79
CA ARG A 148 6.42 7.23 19.74
C ARG A 148 6.25 8.01 21.05
N GLU A 149 7.34 8.52 21.63
CA GLU A 149 7.34 9.31 22.87
C GLU A 149 6.59 10.64 22.72
N THR A 150 6.68 11.28 21.55
CA THR A 150 6.00 12.56 21.28
C THR A 150 4.50 12.42 20.99
N GLY A 151 3.94 11.22 21.11
CA GLY A 151 2.52 10.95 20.84
C GLY A 151 2.18 10.85 19.35
N CYS A 152 3.17 10.60 18.50
CA CYS A 152 3.00 10.47 17.05
C CYS A 152 2.70 9.05 16.65
N ASN A 153 1.67 8.51 17.30
CA ASN A 153 1.22 7.15 17.12
C ASN A 153 -0.31 7.14 17.00
N HIS A 154 -0.82 6.05 16.45
CA HIS A 154 -2.21 5.70 16.49
C HIS A 154 -2.38 4.54 17.47
N GLU A 155 -3.40 4.65 18.32
CA GLU A 155 -3.87 3.51 19.09
C GLU A 155 -4.65 2.59 18.16
N THR A 156 -4.20 1.35 18.04
CA THR A 156 -4.88 0.31 17.26
C THR A 156 -5.23 -0.86 18.18
N PRO A 157 -6.13 -1.78 17.77
CA PRO A 157 -6.37 -3.01 18.51
C PRO A 157 -5.12 -3.87 18.75
N HIS A 158 -4.07 -3.68 17.93
CA HIS A 158 -2.79 -4.40 18.03
C HIS A 158 -1.71 -3.61 18.78
N GLY A 159 -2.08 -2.49 19.40
CA GLY A 159 -1.18 -1.59 20.12
C GLY A 159 -0.87 -0.31 19.36
N ARG A 160 0.11 0.44 19.89
CA ARG A 160 0.53 1.73 19.33
C ARG A 160 1.35 1.54 18.07
N VAL A 161 0.89 2.14 16.99
CA VAL A 161 1.59 2.14 15.69
C VAL A 161 2.06 3.55 15.38
N VAL A 162 3.36 3.72 15.15
CA VAL A 162 3.93 4.94 14.58
C VAL A 162 3.94 4.77 13.06
N HIS A 163 3.31 5.68 12.35
CA HIS A 163 3.23 5.62 10.89
C HIS A 163 3.20 7.04 10.30
N TYR A 164 3.81 7.20 9.13
CA TYR A 164 3.83 8.47 8.42
C TYR A 164 2.55 8.63 7.58
N ASP A 165 2.28 7.67 6.70
CA ASP A 165 1.12 7.71 5.81
C ASP A 165 -0.14 7.16 6.48
N GLY A 166 -1.20 6.96 5.70
CA GLY A 166 -2.34 6.14 6.10
C GLY A 166 -2.27 4.80 5.39
N MET A 167 -3.05 3.83 5.87
CA MET A 167 -3.15 2.51 5.28
C MET A 167 -4.56 1.97 5.37
N LEU A 168 -5.04 1.41 4.27
CA LEU A 168 -6.29 0.66 4.20
C LEU A 168 -6.01 -0.76 3.71
N ILE A 169 -6.53 -1.76 4.43
CA ILE A 169 -6.53 -3.15 4.00
C ILE A 169 -7.98 -3.60 3.95
N LEU A 170 -8.44 -3.96 2.75
CA LEU A 170 -9.85 -4.25 2.48
C LEU A 170 -9.97 -5.58 1.74
N ASP A 171 -10.94 -6.38 2.14
CA ASP A 171 -11.34 -7.62 1.48
C ASP A 171 -12.57 -7.41 0.61
N ASN A 172 -12.56 -8.02 -0.58
CA ASN A 172 -13.67 -7.94 -1.50
C ASN A 172 -14.81 -8.87 -1.06
N PRO A 173 -16.01 -8.35 -0.75
CA PRO A 173 -17.13 -9.13 -0.26
C PRO A 173 -17.71 -10.09 -1.30
N VAL A 174 -17.35 -9.96 -2.58
CA VAL A 174 -17.70 -10.94 -3.61
C VAL A 174 -17.02 -12.28 -3.34
N PHE A 175 -15.77 -12.24 -2.84
CA PHE A 175 -14.96 -13.43 -2.60
C PHE A 175 -14.87 -13.83 -1.12
N VAL A 176 -15.09 -12.89 -0.20
CA VAL A 176 -14.93 -13.09 1.24
C VAL A 176 -16.26 -13.00 1.97
N GLU A 177 -16.50 -13.93 2.89
CA GLU A 177 -17.57 -13.77 3.88
C GLU A 177 -17.15 -12.84 5.00
N ALA A 178 -17.94 -11.80 5.27
CA ALA A 178 -17.66 -10.84 6.34
C ALA A 178 -17.57 -11.49 7.73
N SER A 179 -18.28 -12.60 7.96
CA SER A 179 -18.22 -13.39 9.19
C SER A 179 -16.92 -14.20 9.35
N ARG A 180 -16.10 -14.28 8.31
CA ARG A 180 -14.84 -15.03 8.23
C ARG A 180 -13.68 -14.20 7.68
N ALA A 181 -13.85 -12.88 7.69
CA ALA A 181 -12.86 -11.97 7.14
C ALA A 181 -11.51 -12.14 7.85
N PHE A 182 -10.44 -12.14 7.07
CA PHE A 182 -9.09 -12.37 7.56
C PHE A 182 -8.64 -11.23 8.46
N SER A 183 -8.12 -11.52 9.65
CA SER A 183 -7.53 -10.51 10.54
C SER A 183 -6.05 -10.28 10.24
N LEU A 184 -5.48 -9.20 10.79
CA LEU A 184 -4.04 -8.96 10.77
C LEU A 184 -3.22 -10.02 11.51
N SER A 185 -3.86 -10.83 12.36
CA SER A 185 -3.21 -11.89 13.13
C SER A 185 -3.13 -13.21 12.35
N ASP A 186 -3.81 -13.31 11.22
CA ASP A 186 -3.88 -14.54 10.45
C ASP A 186 -2.69 -14.63 9.48
N ALA A 187 -2.02 -15.79 9.46
CA ALA A 187 -0.82 -16.00 8.65
C ALA A 187 -1.08 -16.63 7.27
N HIS A 188 -2.27 -17.23 7.04
CA HIS A 188 -2.58 -18.02 5.84
C HIS A 188 -4.05 -17.96 5.45
N LEU A 189 -4.36 -17.43 4.26
CA LEU A 189 -5.72 -17.45 3.72
C LEU A 189 -6.25 -18.89 3.73
N ARG A 190 -7.39 -19.13 4.39
CA ARG A 190 -7.98 -20.47 4.42
C ARG A 190 -9.05 -20.56 3.35
N ILE A 191 -9.10 -21.70 2.66
CA ILE A 191 -10.14 -21.97 1.65
C ILE A 191 -11.55 -21.80 2.24
N SER A 192 -11.72 -22.06 3.54
CA SER A 192 -12.99 -21.85 4.26
C SER A 192 -13.44 -20.40 4.36
N ASP A 193 -12.55 -19.44 4.09
CA ASP A 193 -12.83 -18.00 4.20
C ASP A 193 -13.35 -17.45 2.85
N LEU A 194 -13.24 -18.25 1.79
CA LEU A 194 -13.69 -17.97 0.44
C LEU A 194 -15.17 -18.38 0.24
N LYS A 195 -15.88 -17.64 -0.61
CA LYS A 195 -17.24 -17.95 -1.09
C LYS A 195 -17.28 -18.90 -2.27
#